data_AF-N0BEH5-F1
#
_entry.id   AF-N0BEH5-F1
#
_cell.length_a   1.000
_cell.length_b   1.000
_cell.length_c   1.000
_cell.angle_alpha   90.00
_cell.angle_beta   90.00
_cell.angle_gamma   90.00
#
_symmetry.space_group_name_H-M   'P 1'
#
loop_
_entity.id
_entity.type
_entity.pdbx_description
1 polymer ?
#
loop_
_entity_poly.entity_id
_entity_poly.type
_entity_poly.pdbx_seq_one_letter_code
_entity_poly.pdbx_strand_id
1 'polypeptide(L)' 'MNLVGEQLKHALACIAAWRAEPDAPYHCPICGRLGLSICDRSARPYAEWYVLTCESCGLDATLCIPMSGVPET' A
#
# COMPACT_ATOMS: atom_id res chain seq x y z
N MET A 1 4.42 11.73 -3.09
CA MET A 1 5.74 11.45 -2.47
C MET A 1 6.18 10.05 -2.87
N ASN A 2 7.45 9.77 -3.16
CA ASN A 2 7.87 8.44 -3.64
C ASN A 2 8.50 7.62 -2.52
N LEU A 3 7.98 6.42 -2.25
CA LEU A 3 8.47 5.52 -1.20
C LEU A 3 9.68 4.74 -1.71
N VAL A 4 10.79 4.76 -0.95
CA VAL A 4 12.04 4.09 -1.35
C VAL A 4 12.62 3.25 -0.22
N GLY A 5 13.43 2.24 -0.57
CA GLY A 5 14.19 1.43 0.39
C GLY A 5 13.30 0.78 1.46
N GLU A 6 13.59 1.07 2.73
CA GLU A 6 12.85 0.50 3.87
C GLU A 6 11.39 0.99 3.95
N GLN A 7 11.12 2.23 3.54
CA GLN A 7 9.75 2.78 3.53
C GLN A 7 8.85 1.99 2.57
N LEU A 8 9.40 1.60 1.42
CA LEU A 8 8.69 0.76 0.46
C LEU A 8 8.40 -0.64 1.04
N LYS A 9 9.37 -1.25 1.72
CA LYS A 9 9.18 -2.57 2.37
C LYS A 9 8.09 -2.52 3.44
N HIS A 10 8.10 -1.50 4.29
CA HIS A 10 7.07 -1.31 5.30
C HIS A 10 5.69 -1.06 4.68
N ALA A 11 5.61 -0.27 3.60
CA ALA A 11 4.36 -0.02 2.92
C ALA A 11 3.78 -1.30 2.29
N LEU A 12 4.62 -2.13 1.65
CA LEU A 12 4.20 -3.43 1.10
C LEU A 12 3.70 -4.38 2.20
N ALA A 13 4.38 -4.42 3.35
CA ALA A 13 3.94 -5.22 4.50
C ALA A 13 2.60 -4.71 5.06
N CYS A 14 2.40 -3.39 5.14
CA CYS A 14 1.12 -2.80 5.55
C CYS A 14 0.00 -3.17 4.57
N ILE A 15 0.22 -3.09 3.26
CA ILE A 15 -0.76 -3.50 2.26
C ILE A 15 -1.10 -4.98 2.40
N ALA A 16 -0.11 -5.84 2.62
CA ALA A 16 -0.34 -7.27 2.80
C ALA A 16 -1.22 -7.57 4.02
N ALA A 17 -0.97 -6.90 5.15
CA ALA A 17 -1.81 -7.01 6.34
C ALA A 17 -3.21 -6.42 6.12
N TRP A 18 -3.30 -5.25 5.47
CA TRP A 18 -4.55 -4.59 5.11
C TRP A 18 -5.45 -5.44 4.21
N ARG A 19 -4.89 -6.20 3.28
CA ARG A 19 -5.67 -7.15 2.46
C ARG A 19 -6.38 -8.23 3.29
N ALA A 20 -5.83 -8.60 4.45
CA ALA A 20 -6.44 -9.59 5.33
C ALA A 20 -7.51 -8.97 6.25
N GLU A 21 -7.28 -7.74 6.72
CA GLU A 21 -8.14 -7.05 7.70
C GLU A 21 -8.31 -5.56 7.37
N PRO A 22 -9.07 -5.19 6.31
CA PRO A 22 -9.10 -3.83 5.78
C PRO A 22 -9.65 -2.76 6.75
N ASP A 23 -10.47 -3.18 7.71
CA ASP A 23 -11.05 -2.31 8.75
C ASP A 23 -10.11 -2.08 9.95
N ALA A 24 -8.96 -2.75 10.02
CA ALA A 24 -8.01 -2.58 11.10
C ALA A 24 -7.22 -1.26 10.96
N PRO A 25 -6.81 -0.64 12.07
CA PRO A 25 -5.98 0.55 12.01
C PRO A 25 -4.51 0.20 11.73
N TYR A 26 -3.94 0.78 10.67
CA TYR A 26 -2.54 0.56 10.27
C TYR A 26 -1.63 1.72 10.66
N HIS A 27 -0.37 1.42 10.95
CA HIS A 27 0.67 2.41 11.20
C HIS A 27 1.23 2.94 9.88
N CYS A 28 1.47 4.25 9.82
CA CYS A 28 2.10 4.87 8.67
C CYS A 28 3.56 4.38 8.51
N PRO A 29 3.97 3.91 7.32
CA PRO A 29 5.34 3.40 7.09
C PRO A 29 6.41 4.49 7.13
N ILE A 30 6.02 5.78 7.18
CA ILE A 30 6.92 6.94 7.27
C ILE A 30 7.06 7.43 8.70
N CYS A 31 5.96 7.80 9.33
CA CYS A 31 5.97 8.47 10.64
C CYS A 31 5.62 7.54 11.81
N GLY A 32 5.22 6.29 11.53
CA GLY A 32 4.87 5.30 12.54
C GLY A 32 3.55 5.56 13.28
N ARG A 33 2.79 6.61 12.93
CA ARG A 33 1.52 6.92 13.60
C ARG A 33 0.38 6.04 13.08
N LEU A 34 -0.49 5.63 13.99
CA LEU A 34 -1.71 4.86 13.68
C LEU A 34 -2.72 5.74 12.91
N GLY A 35 -3.51 5.13 12.01
CA GLY A 35 -4.51 5.82 11.20
C GLY A 35 -4.10 6.03 9.74
N LEU A 36 -3.23 5.16 9.22
CA LEU A 36 -2.93 5.12 7.79
C LEU A 36 -4.18 4.69 7.01
N SER A 37 -4.59 5.49 6.04
CA SER A 37 -5.68 5.17 5.12
C SER A 37 -5.13 4.48 3.88
N ILE A 38 -5.65 3.30 3.56
CA ILE A 38 -5.28 2.52 2.37
C ILE A 38 -6.52 2.34 1.50
N CYS A 39 -6.43 2.70 0.23
CA CYS A 39 -7.49 2.49 -0.75
C CYS A 39 -7.01 1.59 -1.88
N ASP A 40 -7.74 0.50 -2.14
CA ASP A 40 -7.56 -0.32 -3.33
C ASP A 40 -8.15 0.38 -4.56
N ARG A 41 -7.31 0.57 -5.58
CA ARG A 41 -7.69 1.04 -6.92
C ARG A 41 -7.27 0.05 -7.99
N SER A 42 -7.13 -1.22 -7.61
CA SER A 42 -6.70 -2.29 -8.49
C SER A 42 -7.75 -2.57 -9.58
N ALA A 43 -7.26 -2.87 -10.79
CA ALA A 43 -8.06 -3.36 -11.90
C ALA A 43 -7.62 -4.80 -12.20
N ARG A 44 -8.11 -5.74 -11.38
CA ARG A 44 -7.72 -7.15 -11.47
C ARG A 44 -8.32 -7.80 -12.72
N PRO A 45 -7.59 -8.69 -13.43
CA PRO A 45 -6.27 -9.26 -13.11
C PRO A 45 -5.07 -8.43 -13.57
N TYR A 46 -5.28 -7.33 -14.29
CA TYR A 46 -4.23 -6.66 -15.05
C TYR A 46 -3.27 -5.81 -14.21
N ALA A 47 -3.76 -5.18 -13.14
CA ALA A 47 -2.92 -4.35 -12.29
C ALA A 47 -3.43 -4.21 -10.87
N GLU A 48 -2.51 -4.17 -9.91
CA GLU A 48 -2.80 -3.76 -8.54
C GLU A 48 -2.24 -2.39 -8.21
N TRP A 49 -3.12 -1.52 -7.73
CA TRP A 49 -2.79 -0.15 -7.34
C TRP A 49 -3.35 0.15 -5.96
N TYR A 50 -2.49 0.57 -5.05
CA TYR A 50 -2.88 0.95 -3.69
C TYR A 50 -2.49 2.39 -3.43
N VAL A 51 -3.44 3.17 -2.93
CA VAL A 51 -3.20 4.55 -2.50
C VAL A 51 -3.07 4.57 -0.99
N LEU A 52 -1.97 5.10 -0.49
CA LEU A 52 -1.65 5.20 0.93
C LEU A 52 -1.64 6.68 1.30
N THR A 53 -2.49 7.05 2.26
CA THR A 53 -2.59 8.42 2.75
C THR A 53 -2.45 8.49 4.26
N CYS A 54 -1.70 9.47 4.76
CA CYS A 54 -1.56 9.73 6.19
C CYS A 54 -1.71 11.22 6.48
N GLU A 55 -2.77 11.59 7.20
CA GLU A 55 -3.04 12.98 7.58
C GLU A 55 -1.97 13.58 8.51
N SER A 56 -1.27 12.73 9.27
CA SER A 56 -0.31 13.20 10.27
C SER A 56 1.03 13.63 9.70
N CYS A 57 1.52 12.98 8.65
CA CYS A 57 2.77 13.36 7.98
C CYS A 57 2.57 13.86 6.55
N GLY A 58 1.34 13.92 6.06
CA GLY A 58 1.03 14.27 4.67
C GLY A 58 1.49 13.23 3.67
N LEU A 59 1.58 11.95 4.06
CA LEU A 59 1.88 10.90 3.08
C LEU A 59 0.75 10.86 2.06
N ASP A 60 1.12 10.92 0.79
CA ASP A 60 0.28 10.63 -0.36
C ASP A 60 1.17 9.88 -1.36
N ALA A 61 0.98 8.57 -1.41
CA ALA A 61 1.75 7.66 -2.25
C ALA A 61 0.84 6.67 -2.94
N THR A 62 1.13 6.40 -4.21
CA THR A 62 0.47 5.34 -4.98
C THR A 62 1.51 4.25 -5.24
N LEU A 63 1.20 3.02 -4.84
CA LEU A 63 2.03 1.85 -5.05
C LEU A 63 1.41 0.94 -6.10
N CYS A 64 2.18 0.68 -7.17
CA CYS A 64 1.90 -0.39 -8.11
C CYS A 64 2.54 -1.66 -7.59
N ILE A 65 1.73 -2.69 -7.35
CA ILE A 65 2.25 -4.03 -7.06
C ILE A 65 2.06 -4.84 -8.34
N PRO A 66 3.14 -5.22 -9.04
CA PRO A 66 3.01 -6.05 -10.21
C PRO A 66 2.40 -7.39 -9.76
N MET A 67 1.23 -7.73 -10.30
CA MET A 67 0.79 -9.11 -10.24
C MET A 67 1.78 -9.90 -11.08
N SER A 68 2.45 -10.89 -10.50
CA SER A 68 3.06 -11.93 -11.32
C SER A 68 1.92 -12.60 -12.08
N GLY A 69 1.62 -12.09 -13.26
CA GLY A 69 0.93 -12.87 -14.27
C GLY A 69 1.77 -14.11 -14.44
N VAL A 70 1.19 -15.28 -14.16
CA VAL A 70 1.56 -16.46 -14.92
C VAL A 70 1.54 -15.99 -16.37
N PRO A 71 2.66 -15.97 -17.12
CA PRO A 71 2.58 -15.65 -18.52
C PRO A 71 1.57 -16.61 -19.14
N GLU A 72 0.54 -16.05 -19.78
CA GLU A 72 -0.42 -16.81 -20.55
C GLU A 72 0.29 -17.40 -21.77
N THR A 73 0.75 -18.65 -21.60
CA THR A 73 1.22 -19.62 -22.62
C THR A 73 2.61 -19.42 -23.21
#